data_AF-A0A2V1DGG1-F1
#
_entry.id   AF-A0A2V1DGG1-F1
#
_cell.length_a   1.000
_cell.length_b   1.000
_cell.length_c   1.000
_cell.angle_alpha   90.00
_cell.angle_beta   90.00
_cell.angle_gamma   90.00
#
_symmetry.space_group_name_H-M   'P 1'
#
loop_
_entity.id
_entity.type
_entity.pdbx_description
1 polymer ?
#
loop_
_entity_poly.entity_id
_entity_poly.type
_entity_poly.pdbx_seq_one_letter_code
_entity_poly.pdbx_strand_id
1 'polypeptide(L)'
;FIASSVASGIEKNRLSLQIIGRLLFSLSSELIKPSMNRDLPSNLTSDDPSLSFTKKGIDISMAAYLSELTSLANPVTPHVQSAESHDQQINSLALISAR
;
A
#
# COMPACT_ATOMS: atom_id res chain seq x y z
N PHE A 1 10.60 26.01 -14.45
CA PHE A 1 10.82 24.56 -14.67
C PHE A 1 9.67 23.79 -14.04
N ILE A 2 9.08 22.81 -14.73
CA ILE A 2 7.92 22.07 -14.23
C ILE A 2 8.27 20.58 -14.19
N ALA A 3 8.38 19.99 -12.98
CA ALA A 3 8.72 18.58 -12.78
C ALA A 3 7.50 17.64 -12.98
N SER A 4 6.70 17.89 -14.02
CA SER A 4 5.46 17.14 -14.30
C SER A 4 5.73 15.66 -14.61
N SER A 5 6.85 15.37 -15.30
CA SER A 5 7.30 14.00 -15.57
C SER A 5 7.55 13.20 -14.29
N VAL A 6 8.17 13.83 -13.29
CA VAL A 6 8.43 13.22 -11.99
C VAL A 6 7.11 12.98 -11.25
N ALA A 7 6.23 13.98 -11.21
CA ALA A 7 4.91 13.83 -10.58
C ALA A 7 4.12 12.66 -11.19
N SER A 8 4.03 12.59 -12.53
CA SER A 8 3.33 11.50 -13.23
C SER A 8 3.95 10.12 -12.95
N GLY A 9 5.29 10.03 -12.90
CA GLY A 9 5.99 8.80 -12.56
C GLY A 9 5.66 8.31 -11.15
N ILE A 10 5.67 9.21 -10.18
CA ILE A 10 5.39 8.88 -8.78
C ILE A 10 3.91 8.48 -8.57
N GLU A 11 2.97 9.18 -9.21
CA GLU A 11 1.55 8.82 -9.14
C GLU A 11 1.31 7.36 -9.61
N LYS A 12 1.95 6.97 -10.71
CA LYS A 12 1.88 5.58 -11.21
C LYS A 12 2.55 4.61 -10.25
N ASN A 13 3.71 4.97 -9.69
CA ASN A 13 4.43 4.13 -8.74
C ASN A 13 3.59 3.86 -7.48
N ARG A 14 2.88 4.87 -6.96
CA ARG A 14 1.95 4.71 -5.82
C ARG A 14 0.83 3.72 -6.11
N LEU A 15 0.19 3.84 -7.27
CA LEU A 15 -0.86 2.90 -7.68
C LEU A 15 -0.31 1.47 -7.80
N SER A 16 0.88 1.32 -8.38
CA SER A 16 1.56 0.02 -8.45
C SER A 16 1.86 -0.55 -7.06
N LEU A 17 2.33 0.27 -6.11
CA LEU A 17 2.56 -0.15 -4.73
C LEU A 17 1.26 -0.63 -4.06
N GLN A 18 0.15 0.07 -4.25
CA GLN A 18 -1.15 -0.35 -3.73
C GLN A 18 -1.54 -1.75 -4.25
N ILE A 19 -1.37 -1.99 -5.55
CA ILE A 19 -1.67 -3.29 -6.18
C ILE A 19 -0.77 -4.39 -5.61
N ILE A 20 0.53 -4.12 -5.43
CA ILE A 20 1.47 -5.05 -4.80
C ILE A 20 1.05 -5.35 -3.36
N GLY A 21 0.65 -4.34 -2.58
CA GLY A 21 0.14 -4.53 -1.23
C GLY A 21 -1.12 -5.40 -1.17
N ARG A 22 -2.06 -5.23 -2.11
CA ARG A 22 -3.24 -6.10 -2.25
C ARG A 22 -2.86 -7.54 -2.58
N LEU A 23 -1.90 -7.73 -3.47
CA LEU A 23 -1.38 -9.05 -3.81
C LEU A 23 -0.75 -9.73 -2.59
N LEU A 24 0.12 -9.03 -1.86
CA LEU A 24 0.76 -9.55 -0.65
C LEU A 24 -0.25 -9.89 0.45
N PHE A 25 -1.30 -9.08 0.62
CA PHE A 25 -2.40 -9.38 1.53
C PHE A 25 -3.12 -10.67 1.12
N SER A 26 -3.47 -10.81 -0.17
CA SER A 26 -4.12 -12.01 -0.69
C SER A 26 -3.28 -13.28 -0.48
N LEU A 27 -1.97 -13.21 -0.76
CA LEU A 27 -1.04 -14.31 -0.55
C LEU A 27 -0.89 -14.65 0.94
N SER A 28 -0.84 -13.64 1.81
CA SER A 28 -0.74 -13.84 3.26
C SER A 28 -2.01 -14.50 3.81
N SER A 29 -3.19 -14.04 3.40
CA SER A 29 -4.45 -14.64 3.83
C SER A 29 -4.63 -16.07 3.31
N GLU A 30 -4.13 -16.39 2.11
CA GLU A 30 -4.11 -17.77 1.58
C GLU A 30 -3.17 -18.68 2.41
N LEU A 31 -1.99 -18.19 2.77
CA LEU A 31 -1.00 -18.89 3.60
C LEU A 31 -1.43 -19.02 5.09
N ILE A 32 -2.39 -18.21 5.54
CA ILE A 32 -2.93 -18.28 6.90
C ILE A 32 -4.08 -19.29 6.96
N LYS A 33 -4.89 -19.40 5.90
CA LYS A 33 -6.06 -20.29 5.86
C LYS A 33 -5.66 -21.76 5.71
N PRO A 34 -5.94 -22.61 6.72
CA PRO A 34 -5.58 -24.03 6.66
C PRO A 34 -6.26 -24.78 5.50
N SER A 35 -7.42 -24.31 5.03
CA SER A 35 -8.19 -24.93 3.94
C SER A 35 -7.61 -24.73 2.54
N MET A 36 -6.68 -23.78 2.35
CA MET A 36 -6.09 -23.47 1.04
C MET A 36 -4.58 -23.74 1.00
N ASN A 37 -3.97 -24.10 2.12
CA ASN A 37 -2.53 -24.04 2.29
C ASN A 37 -1.79 -25.38 2.09
N ARG A 38 -2.24 -26.23 1.14
CA ARG A 38 -1.57 -27.50 0.72
C ARG A 38 -0.85 -28.26 1.87
N ASP A 39 -1.57 -28.57 2.94
CA ASP A 39 -1.08 -29.30 4.12
C ASP A 39 0.05 -28.62 4.94
N LEU A 40 0.27 -27.31 4.78
CA LEU A 40 1.11 -26.55 5.73
C LEU A 40 0.44 -26.54 7.12
N PRO A 41 1.24 -26.61 8.21
CA PRO A 41 0.72 -26.52 9.58
C PRO A 41 -0.14 -25.26 9.73
N SER A 42 -1.33 -25.39 10.31
CA SER A 42 -2.20 -24.25 10.60
C SER A 42 -1.39 -23.16 11.30
N ASN A 43 -1.44 -21.92 10.81
CA ASN A 43 -0.64 -20.78 11.29
C ASN A 43 0.90 -20.85 11.13
N LEU A 44 1.49 -21.75 10.32
CA LEU A 44 2.96 -22.03 10.30
C LEU A 44 3.56 -22.18 11.72
N THR A 45 2.77 -22.61 12.69
CA THR A 45 3.26 -22.78 14.05
C THR A 45 3.99 -24.12 14.14
N SER A 46 5.24 -24.06 14.57
CA SER A 46 6.07 -25.25 14.88
C SER A 46 5.62 -25.95 16.18
N ASP A 47 4.53 -25.48 16.79
CA ASP A 47 4.04 -25.83 18.12
C ASP A 47 2.50 -25.97 18.11
N ASP A 48 1.93 -26.46 19.22
CA ASP A 48 0.51 -26.83 19.34
C ASP A 48 -0.45 -25.74 18.78
N PRO A 49 -1.24 -26.04 17.74
CA PRO A 49 -2.13 -25.09 17.07
C PRO A 49 -3.24 -24.53 17.95
N SER A 50 -3.41 -25.09 19.16
CA SER A 50 -4.37 -24.64 20.18
C SER A 50 -3.91 -23.41 20.97
N LEU A 51 -2.60 -23.15 21.02
CA LEU A 51 -1.99 -22.11 21.87
C LEU A 51 -1.33 -20.97 21.08
N SER A 52 -1.08 -21.18 19.79
CA SER A 52 -0.26 -20.27 18.99
C SER A 52 -1.09 -19.56 17.91
N PHE A 53 -1.58 -18.36 18.27
CA PHE A 53 -2.36 -17.47 17.39
C PHE A 53 -1.51 -16.43 16.66
N THR A 54 -0.19 -16.62 16.62
CA THR A 54 0.82 -15.65 16.14
C THR A 54 0.48 -15.04 14.77
N LYS A 55 -0.12 -15.81 13.85
CA LYS A 55 -0.51 -15.32 12.52
C LYS A 55 -1.84 -14.57 12.45
N LYS A 56 -2.73 -14.70 13.43
CA LYS A 56 -3.99 -13.92 13.45
C LYS A 56 -3.72 -12.43 13.64
N GLY A 57 -2.67 -12.10 14.42
CA GLY A 57 -2.16 -10.72 14.53
C GLY A 57 -1.56 -10.21 13.23
N ILE A 58 -0.86 -11.06 12.47
CA ILE A 58 -0.25 -10.68 11.18
C ILE A 58 -1.32 -10.33 10.14
N ASP A 59 -2.44 -11.07 10.08
CA ASP A 59 -3.56 -10.75 9.17
C ASP A 59 -4.17 -9.36 9.47
N ILE A 60 -4.36 -9.05 10.77
CA ILE A 60 -4.87 -7.75 11.22
C ILE A 60 -3.89 -6.63 10.87
N SER A 61 -2.59 -6.81 11.15
CA SER A 61 -1.56 -5.83 10.79
C SER A 61 -1.47 -5.63 9.29
N MET A 62 -1.58 -6.69 8.49
CA MET A 62 -1.54 -6.62 7.03
C MET A 62 -2.76 -5.89 6.45
N ALA A 63 -3.94 -6.09 7.04
CA ALA A 63 -5.14 -5.33 6.70
C ALA A 63 -5.00 -3.83 7.04
N ALA A 64 -4.37 -3.50 8.17
CA ALA A 64 -4.05 -2.13 8.54
C ALA A 64 -3.08 -1.48 7.54
N TYR A 65 -1.99 -2.17 7.18
CA TYR A 65 -1.02 -1.68 6.19
C TYR A 65 -1.65 -1.48 4.81
N LEU A 66 -2.52 -2.40 4.37
CA LEU A 66 -3.22 -2.24 3.10
C LEU A 66 -4.18 -1.05 3.10
N SER A 67 -4.82 -0.79 4.24
CA SER A 67 -5.74 0.35 4.40
C SER A 67 -4.99 1.68 4.32
N GLU A 68 -3.84 1.80 4.99
CA GLU A 68 -2.96 2.98 4.87
C GLU A 68 -2.43 3.14 3.45
N LEU A 69 -1.96 2.05 2.82
CA LEU A 69 -1.44 2.09 1.45
C LEU A 69 -2.51 2.52 0.44
N THR A 70 -3.76 2.13 0.66
CA THR A 70 -4.91 2.57 -0.14
C THR A 70 -5.24 4.04 0.08
N SER A 71 -5.10 4.55 1.30
CA SER A 71 -5.26 5.98 1.59
C SER A 71 -4.17 6.81 0.91
N LEU A 72 -2.92 6.35 0.96
CA LEU A 72 -1.77 7.01 0.34
C LEU A 72 -1.79 6.97 -1.19
N ALA A 73 -2.45 5.98 -1.80
CA ALA A 73 -2.52 5.82 -3.26
C ALA A 73 -3.30 6.94 -3.98
N ASN A 74 -3.99 7.82 -3.24
CA ASN A 74 -4.74 8.93 -3.84
C ASN A 74 -3.82 9.96 -4.53
N PRO A 75 -4.21 10.47 -5.70
CA PRO A 75 -3.37 11.40 -6.43
C PRO A 75 -3.32 12.78 -5.80
N VAL A 76 -2.12 13.38 -5.79
CA VAL A 76 -1.84 14.70 -5.20
C VAL A 76 -1.96 15.79 -6.26
N THR A 77 -1.70 15.46 -7.53
CA THR A 77 -1.76 16.39 -8.68
C THR A 77 -3.08 17.14 -8.90
N PRO A 78 -4.28 16.65 -8.52
CA PRO A 78 -5.51 17.45 -8.62
C PRO A 78 -5.60 18.60 -7.62
N HIS A 79 -4.76 18.60 -6.57
CA HIS A 79 -4.80 19.58 -5.48
C HIS A 79 -3.91 20.81 -5.75
N VAL A 80 -3.54 21.05 -7.01
CA VAL A 80 -2.72 22.20 -7.42
C VAL A 80 -3.44 23.50 -7.08
N GLN A 81 -2.74 24.39 -6.37
CA GLN A 81 -3.19 25.75 -6.06
C GLN A 81 -2.35 26.75 -6.84
N SER A 82 -2.96 27.88 -7.19
CA SER A 82 -2.24 29.01 -7.78
C SER A 82 -1.29 29.59 -6.73
N ALA A 83 0.01 29.57 -7.02
CA ALA A 83 1.05 30.06 -6.14
C ALA A 83 1.75 31.28 -6.73
N GLU A 84 2.53 31.99 -5.91
CA GLU A 84 3.34 33.15 -6.30
C GLU A 84 2.53 34.24 -7.02
N SER A 85 1.55 34.84 -6.35
CA SER A 85 0.75 35.95 -6.92
C SER A 85 0.13 35.66 -8.30
N HIS A 86 -0.21 34.39 -8.56
CA HIS A 86 -0.76 33.91 -9.83
C HIS A 86 0.24 33.72 -10.98
N ASP A 87 1.55 33.80 -10.73
CA ASP A 87 2.61 33.48 -11.70
C ASP A 87 2.87 31.97 -11.80
N GLN A 88 2.52 31.18 -10.76
CA GLN A 88 2.60 29.72 -10.77
C GLN A 88 1.22 29.06 -10.67
N GLN A 89 0.41 29.28 -11.70
CA GLN A 89 -0.95 28.72 -11.82
C GLN A 89 -0.93 27.19 -11.97
N ILE A 90 0.15 26.67 -12.57
CA ILE A 90 0.38 25.25 -12.79
C ILE A 90 1.69 24.88 -12.12
N ASN A 91 1.62 24.02 -11.10
CA ASN A 91 2.78 23.43 -10.45
C ASN A 91 2.62 21.91 -10.41
N SER A 92 3.75 21.21 -10.35
CA SER A 92 3.76 19.74 -10.49
C SER A 92 3.48 18.99 -9.19
N LEU A 93 3.57 19.66 -8.03
CA LEU A 93 3.58 19.04 -6.70
C LEU A 93 4.50 17.81 -6.59
N ALA A 94 5.54 17.70 -7.45
CA ALA A 94 6.30 16.47 -7.64
C ALA A 94 7.00 15.98 -6.37
N LEU A 95 7.51 16.91 -5.55
CA LEU A 95 8.14 16.55 -4.28
C LEU A 95 7.12 16.12 -3.22
N ILE A 96 5.92 16.74 -3.20
CA ILE A 96 4.84 16.33 -2.29
C ILE A 96 4.35 14.94 -2.68
N SER A 97 4.21 14.72 -3.99
CA SER A 97 3.96 13.41 -4.56
C SER A 97 5.09 12.42 -4.19
N ALA A 98 6.37 12.78 -4.25
CA ALA A 98 7.46 11.85 -3.94
C ALA A 98 7.57 11.41 -2.47
N ARG A 99 6.92 12.11 -1.53
CA ARG A 99 6.92 11.79 -0.10
C ARG A 99 5.90 10.71 0.24
#